data_AF-A0A2N1T9V3-F1
#
_entry.id   AF-A0A2N1T9V3-F1
#
_cell.length_a   1.000
_cell.length_b   1.000
_cell.length_c   1.000
_cell.angle_alpha   90.00
_cell.angle_beta   90.00
_cell.angle_gamma   90.00
#
_symmetry.space_group_name_H-M   'P 1'
#
loop_
_entity.id
_entity.type
_entity.pdbx_description
1 polymer ?
#
loop_
_entity_poly.entity_id
_entity_poly.type
_entity_poly.pdbx_seq_one_letter_code
_entity_poly.pdbx_strand_id
1 'polypeptide(L)'
;MADVKLNPVFTGFSKQIGDLVFVRRNGGTYVRRKGIPRQPNTEAQVKIRSCFRETAAAWKGLNGEQRQSWEEAARAGNISGYNLFFKVNFPRLRAGEAVTATPADR
;
A
#
# COMPACT_ATOMS: atom_id res chain seq x y z
N MET A 1 21.73 -14.99 5.91
CA MET A 1 21.25 -15.79 4.76
C MET A 1 22.24 -16.91 4.56
N ALA A 2 21.77 -18.13 4.33
CA ALA A 2 22.67 -19.22 3.97
C ALA A 2 22.85 -19.26 2.45
N ASP A 3 24.07 -19.56 2.02
CA ASP A 3 24.39 -19.79 0.61
C ASP A 3 23.97 -21.21 0.21
N VAL A 4 23.45 -21.38 -1.01
CA VAL A 4 23.00 -22.67 -1.54
C VAL A 4 23.90 -23.04 -2.71
N LYS A 5 24.73 -24.08 -2.52
CA LYS A 5 25.49 -24.68 -3.63
C LYS A 5 24.53 -25.47 -4.52
N LEU A 6 24.45 -25.06 -5.78
CA LEU A 6 23.61 -25.71 -6.79
C LEU A 6 24.43 -26.71 -7.61
N ASN A 7 23.76 -27.77 -8.06
CA ASN A 7 24.30 -28.62 -9.12
C ASN A 7 24.43 -27.74 -10.40
N PRO A 8 25.53 -27.87 -11.18
CA PRO A 8 25.76 -27.09 -12.40
C PRO A 8 24.64 -27.15 -13.45
N VAL A 9 23.74 -28.14 -13.39
CA VAL A 9 22.53 -28.21 -14.25
C VAL A 9 21.52 -27.09 -13.92
N PHE A 10 21.50 -26.58 -12.69
CA PHE A 10 20.58 -25.52 -12.28
C PHE A 10 21.28 -24.18 -12.14
N THR A 11 20.77 -23.16 -12.82
CA THR A 11 21.34 -21.80 -12.78
C THR A 11 20.85 -20.96 -11.61
N GLY A 12 19.84 -21.42 -10.85
CA GLY A 12 19.29 -20.70 -9.69
C GLY A 12 17.92 -21.21 -9.23
N PHE A 13 17.59 -20.98 -7.97
CA PHE A 13 16.21 -21.10 -7.45
C PHE A 13 15.69 -19.72 -7.07
N SER A 14 14.37 -19.52 -7.18
CA SER A 14 13.70 -18.28 -6.78
C SER A 14 12.35 -18.59 -6.16
N LYS A 15 11.80 -17.63 -5.41
CA LYS A 15 10.48 -17.71 -4.77
C LYS A 15 10.48 -18.62 -3.54
N GLN A 16 9.30 -19.05 -3.10
CA GLN A 16 9.08 -19.73 -1.82
C GLN A 16 8.85 -21.23 -2.03
N ILE A 17 9.47 -22.06 -1.20
CA ILE A 17 9.14 -23.49 -1.06
C ILE A 17 8.97 -23.76 0.44
N GLY A 18 7.75 -24.09 0.87
CA GLY A 18 7.42 -24.25 2.30
C GLY A 18 7.79 -22.99 3.10
N ASP A 19 8.57 -23.18 4.17
CA ASP A 19 9.08 -22.10 5.02
C ASP A 19 10.42 -21.51 4.56
N LEU A 20 10.86 -21.83 3.34
CA LEU A 20 12.09 -21.30 2.76
C LEU A 20 11.79 -20.34 1.63
N VAL A 21 12.53 -19.23 1.60
CA VAL A 21 12.50 -18.25 0.52
C VAL A 21 13.87 -18.22 -0.13
N PHE A 22 13.90 -18.51 -1.42
CA PHE A 22 15.09 -18.47 -2.28
C PHE A 22 15.16 -17.13 -2.99
N VAL A 23 16.30 -16.46 -2.85
CA VAL A 23 16.57 -15.14 -3.43
C VAL A 23 17.85 -15.23 -4.23
N ARG A 24 17.80 -14.78 -5.48
CA ARG A 24 18.97 -14.65 -6.32
C ARG A 24 19.60 -13.27 -6.13
N ARG A 25 20.89 -13.21 -5.81
CA ARG A 25 21.63 -11.95 -5.67
C ARG A 25 23.06 -12.15 -6.15
N ASN A 26 23.58 -11.23 -6.96
CA ASN A 26 24.96 -11.24 -7.46
C ASN A 26 25.40 -12.60 -8.04
N GLY A 27 24.52 -13.26 -8.81
CA GLY A 27 24.81 -14.57 -9.42
C GLY A 27 24.66 -15.78 -8.49
N GLY A 28 24.62 -15.58 -7.16
CA GLY A 28 24.40 -16.64 -6.17
C GLY A 28 22.93 -16.85 -5.81
N THR A 29 22.60 -18.04 -5.29
CA THR A 29 21.28 -18.35 -4.74
C THR A 29 21.37 -18.44 -3.22
N TYR A 30 20.62 -17.58 -2.55
CA TYR A 30 20.57 -17.52 -1.09
C TYR A 30 19.23 -18.02 -0.58
N VAL A 31 19.26 -18.70 0.56
CA VAL A 31 18.06 -19.14 1.26
C VAL A 31 17.92 -18.43 2.61
N ARG A 32 16.67 -18.09 2.93
CA ARG A 32 16.26 -17.63 4.26
C ARG A 32 14.99 -18.34 4.69
N ARG A 33 14.79 -18.47 6.00
CA ARG A 33 13.46 -18.81 6.53
C ARG A 33 12.47 -17.70 6.20
N LYS A 34 11.25 -18.09 5.88
CA LYS A 34 10.11 -17.20 5.70
C LYS A 34 9.86 -16.50 7.03
N GLY A 35 10.16 -15.21 7.07
CA GLY A 35 9.73 -14.37 8.19
C GLY A 35 8.23 -14.16 8.07
N ILE A 36 7.46 -14.64 9.05
CA ILE A 36 6.06 -14.27 9.20
C ILE A 36 6.05 -12.88 9.86
N PRO A 37 5.59 -11.82 9.18
CA PRO A 37 5.50 -10.52 9.80
C PRO A 37 4.58 -10.60 11.01
N ARG A 38 5.03 -10.14 12.17
CA ARG A 38 4.13 -9.97 13.32
C ARG A 38 3.15 -8.87 12.95
N GLN A 39 1.85 -9.13 13.13
CA GLN A 39 0.80 -8.13 13.01
C GLN A 39 0.34 -7.74 14.42
N PRO A 40 1.13 -6.95 15.18
CA PRO A 40 0.61 -6.38 16.41
C PRO A 40 -0.58 -5.48 16.09
N ASN A 41 -1.44 -5.25 17.08
CA ASN A 41 -2.52 -4.28 17.02
C ASN A 41 -2.15 -3.13 17.97
N THR A 42 -1.06 -2.44 17.68
CA THR A 42 -0.67 -1.26 18.48
C THR A 42 -1.70 -0.15 18.30
N GLU A 43 -1.84 0.72 19.28
CA GLU A 43 -2.74 1.89 19.21
C GLU A 43 -2.48 2.73 17.96
N ALA A 44 -1.20 2.94 17.62
CA ALA A 44 -0.80 3.65 16.40
C ALA A 44 -1.29 2.95 15.13
N GLN A 45 -1.22 1.62 15.06
CA GLN A 45 -1.72 0.85 13.91
C GLN A 45 -3.25 0.88 13.83
N VAL A 46 -3.94 0.80 14.98
CA VAL A 46 -5.39 0.92 15.04
C VAL A 46 -5.84 2.30 14.56
N LYS A 47 -5.18 3.37 15.00
CA LYS A 47 -5.46 4.75 14.56
C LYS A 47 -5.28 4.91 13.04
N ILE A 48 -4.20 4.39 12.47
CA ILE A 48 -3.98 4.46 11.02
C ILE A 48 -5.08 3.70 10.27
N ARG A 49 -5.46 2.50 10.75
CA ARG A 49 -6.53 1.69 10.16
C ARG A 49 -7.90 2.35 10.28
N SER A 50 -8.21 3.02 11.38
CA SER A 50 -9.46 3.76 11.55
C SER A 50 -9.53 4.93 10.57
N CYS A 51 -8.48 5.75 10.49
CA CYS A 51 -8.41 6.85 9.51
C CYS A 51 -8.58 6.34 8.07
N PHE A 52 -7.96 5.21 7.72
CA PHE A 52 -8.11 4.64 6.38
C PHE A 52 -9.57 4.20 6.10
N ARG A 53 -10.20 3.55 7.08
CA ARG A 53 -11.60 3.12 7.00
C ARG A 53 -12.54 4.32 6.87
N GLU A 54 -12.32 5.36 7.66
CA GLU A 54 -13.09 6.62 7.62
C GLU A 54 -12.94 7.32 6.27
N THR A 55 -11.72 7.41 5.74
CA THR A 55 -11.47 7.99 4.40
C THR A 55 -12.22 7.22 3.32
N ALA A 56 -12.18 5.89 3.36
CA ALA A 56 -12.90 5.05 2.40
C ALA A 56 -14.43 5.20 2.52
N ALA A 57 -14.95 5.30 3.75
CA ALA A 57 -16.37 5.53 4.00
C ALA A 57 -16.81 6.90 3.47
N ALA A 58 -16.00 7.94 3.69
CA ALA A 58 -16.30 9.28 3.20
C ALA A 58 -16.35 9.34 1.66
N TRP A 59 -15.43 8.67 0.95
CA TRP A 59 -15.50 8.54 -0.51
C TRP A 59 -16.79 7.85 -0.98
N LYS A 60 -17.21 6.79 -0.26
CA LYS A 60 -18.47 6.10 -0.56
C LYS A 60 -19.69 7.00 -0.36
N GLY A 61 -19.64 7.93 0.57
CA GLY A 61 -20.70 8.91 0.84
C GLY A 61 -20.78 10.07 -0.16
N LEU A 62 -19.78 10.26 -1.03
CA LEU A 62 -19.82 11.30 -2.05
C LEU A 62 -20.90 11.03 -3.10
N ASN A 63 -21.58 12.10 -3.53
CA ASN A 63 -22.51 12.05 -4.65
C ASN A 63 -21.77 11.98 -6.01
N GLY A 64 -22.50 11.75 -7.10
CA GLY A 64 -21.91 11.61 -8.44
C GLY A 64 -21.13 12.83 -8.90
N GLU A 65 -21.67 14.03 -8.67
CA GLU A 65 -21.05 15.31 -9.04
C GLU A 65 -19.73 15.55 -8.29
N GLN A 66 -19.69 15.27 -6.98
CA GLN A 66 -18.48 15.36 -6.16
C GLN A 66 -17.42 14.38 -6.67
N ARG A 67 -17.79 13.13 -6.99
CA ARG A 67 -16.82 12.17 -7.54
C ARG A 67 -16.27 12.65 -8.88
N GLN A 68 -17.12 13.21 -9.73
CA GLN A 68 -16.70 13.74 -11.02
C GLN A 68 -15.72 14.90 -10.87
N SER A 69 -15.97 15.84 -9.93
CA SER A 69 -15.02 16.93 -9.68
C SER A 69 -13.66 16.42 -9.21
N TRP A 70 -13.62 15.37 -8.38
CA TRP A 70 -12.37 14.71 -8.01
C TRP A 70 -11.68 14.04 -9.19
N GLU A 71 -12.41 13.36 -10.07
CA GLU A 71 -11.84 12.76 -11.29
C GLU A 71 -11.26 13.83 -12.23
N GLU A 72 -11.96 14.95 -12.41
CA GLU A 72 -11.50 16.08 -13.23
C GLU A 72 -10.22 16.71 -12.64
N ALA A 73 -10.20 16.98 -11.34
CA ALA A 73 -9.02 17.48 -10.65
C ALA A 73 -7.83 16.50 -10.68
N ALA A 74 -8.11 15.20 -10.76
CA ALA A 74 -7.09 14.15 -10.77
C ALA A 74 -6.43 13.93 -12.14
N ARG A 75 -7.07 14.36 -13.25
CA ARG A 75 -6.52 14.26 -14.61
C ARG A 75 -5.14 14.91 -14.74
N ALA A 76 -4.94 16.07 -14.11
CA ALA A 76 -3.66 16.78 -14.13
C ALA A 76 -2.50 15.96 -13.52
N GLY A 77 -2.80 15.03 -12.61
CA GLY A 77 -1.81 14.18 -11.94
C GLY A 77 -1.68 12.77 -12.49
N ASN A 78 -2.42 12.40 -13.55
CA ASN A 78 -2.53 11.03 -14.05
C ASN A 78 -2.84 9.99 -12.93
N ILE A 79 -3.70 10.37 -11.99
CA ILE A 79 -4.21 9.50 -10.93
C ILE A 79 -5.74 9.50 -10.99
N SER A 80 -6.39 8.51 -10.37
CA SER A 80 -7.85 8.53 -10.22
C SER A 80 -8.31 9.57 -9.20
N GLY A 81 -9.55 10.02 -9.35
CA GLY A 81 -10.21 10.90 -8.38
C GLY A 81 -10.19 10.32 -6.96
N TYR A 82 -10.40 9.00 -6.84
CA TYR A 82 -10.25 8.27 -5.57
C TYR A 82 -8.87 8.44 -4.94
N ASN A 83 -7.80 8.25 -5.73
CA ASN A 83 -6.43 8.38 -5.24
C ASN A 83 -6.11 9.82 -4.85
N LEU A 84 -6.62 10.81 -5.59
CA LEU A 84 -6.48 12.22 -5.24
C LEU A 84 -7.24 12.55 -3.93
N PHE A 85 -8.48 12.07 -3.79
CA PHE A 85 -9.27 12.21 -2.57
C PHE A 85 -8.54 11.63 -1.36
N PHE A 86 -7.96 10.44 -1.49
CA PHE A 86 -7.15 9.82 -0.44
C PHE A 86 -5.92 10.67 -0.09
N LYS A 87 -5.21 11.18 -1.11
CA LYS A 87 -4.03 12.03 -0.92
C LYS A 87 -4.36 13.29 -0.11
N VAL A 88 -5.53 13.88 -0.31
CA VAL A 88 -5.97 15.11 0.38
C VAL A 88 -6.56 14.81 1.75
N ASN A 89 -7.49 13.85 1.86
CA ASN A 89 -8.29 13.68 3.08
C ASN A 89 -7.66 12.76 4.13
N PHE A 90 -6.81 11.81 3.73
CA PHE A 90 -6.13 10.93 4.69
C PHE A 90 -5.23 11.68 5.70
N PRO A 91 -4.35 12.63 5.29
CA PRO A 91 -3.57 13.41 6.26
C PRO A 91 -4.45 14.32 7.13
N ARG A 92 -5.55 14.84 6.60
CA ARG A 92 -6.51 15.70 7.33
C ARG A 92 -7.20 14.92 8.45
N LEU A 93 -7.72 13.73 8.16
CA LEU A 93 -8.30 12.85 9.17
C LEU A 93 -7.26 12.44 10.23
N ARG A 94 -5.99 12.23 9.83
CA ARG A 94 -4.92 11.96 10.80
C ARG A 94 -4.60 13.16 11.70
N ALA A 95 -4.78 14.37 11.20
CA ALA A 95 -4.65 15.62 11.95
C ALA A 95 -5.90 15.96 12.78
N GLY A 96 -7.01 15.22 12.61
CA GLY A 96 -8.28 15.48 13.29
C GLY A 96 -9.16 16.52 12.58
N GLU A 97 -8.83 16.87 11.33
CA GLU A 97 -9.62 17.78 10.50
C GLU A 97 -10.76 17.04 9.78
N ALA A 98 -11.79 17.79 9.41
CA ALA A 98 -12.92 17.26 8.65
C ALA A 98 -12.54 16.90 7.20
N VAL A 99 -13.21 15.89 6.66
CA VAL A 99 -13.10 15.51 5.24
C VAL A 99 -13.67 16.63 4.38
N THR A 100 -12.93 17.01 3.33
CA THR A 100 -13.42 17.95 2.33
C THR A 100 -14.04 17.19 1.16
N ALA A 101 -15.29 17.57 0.83
CA ALA A 101 -16.07 16.93 -0.23
C ALA A 101 -15.68 17.41 -1.64
N THR A 102 -15.07 18.59 -1.76
CA THR A 102 -14.67 19.20 -3.03
C THR A 102 -13.14 19.29 -3.12
N PRO A 103 -12.52 19.01 -4.29
CA PRO A 103 -11.11 19.29 -4.48
C PRO A 103 -10.86 20.80 -4.33
N ALA A 104 -9.82 21.18 -3.60
CA ALA A 104 -9.38 22.57 -3.59
C ALA A 104 -8.78 22.91 -4.97
N ASP A 105 -9.19 24.05 -5.55
CA ASP A 105 -8.54 24.60 -6.72
C ASP A 105 -7.05 24.77 -6.42
N ARG A 106 -6.21 24.19 -7.27
CA ARG A 106 -4.75 24.32 -7.18
C ARG A 106 -4.28 25.63 -7.77
#